data_AF-A0A851VWB7-F1
#
_entry.id   AF-A0A851VWB7-F1
#
_cell.length_a   1.000
_cell.length_b   1.000
_cell.length_c   1.000
_cell.angle_alpha   90.00
_cell.angle_beta   90.00
_cell.angle_gamma   90.00
#
_symmetry.space_group_name_H-M   'P 1'
#
loop_
_entity.id
_entity.type
_entity.pdbx_description
1 polymer ?
#
loop_
_entity_poly.entity_id
_entity_poly.type
_entity_poly.pdbx_seq_one_letter_code
_entity_poly.pdbx_strand_id
1 'polypeptide(L)'
;GGVLLWQCGMEQGAEQGRERLARALDDGSALGKFEAMLEAQGVPPKTARDLCAGTPAQRRRLLGEAKVCEELPAPQEGQGDPHPKSPTFPSPRIPPGGLRVPHSHCPHPSSPPPPESPQLHPLPPILCQPWLRLHHEGTLSAEGRRHLQDALCLGPEPPRDLPPLVAETILPSGPLRDSQ
;
A
#
# COMPACT_ATOMS: atom_id res chain seq x y z
N GLY A 1 -6.35 -10.94 -8.30
CA GLY A 1 -5.40 -11.26 -9.38
C GLY A 1 -5.57 -12.67 -9.88
N GLY A 2 -5.19 -13.69 -9.08
CA GLY A 2 -5.23 -15.08 -9.51
C GLY A 2 -6.60 -15.58 -9.97
N VAL A 3 -7.67 -15.22 -9.25
CA VAL A 3 -9.06 -15.51 -9.65
C VAL A 3 -9.41 -14.95 -11.03
N LEU A 4 -8.92 -13.76 -11.38
CA LEU A 4 -9.18 -13.16 -12.70
C LEU A 4 -8.48 -13.95 -13.82
N LEU A 5 -7.24 -14.36 -13.61
CA LEU A 5 -6.51 -15.19 -14.59
C LEU A 5 -7.23 -16.52 -14.83
N TRP A 6 -7.75 -17.13 -13.76
CA TRP A 6 -8.55 -18.35 -13.85
C TRP A 6 -9.87 -18.12 -14.61
N GLN A 7 -10.63 -17.08 -14.25
CA GLN A 7 -11.90 -16.77 -14.92
C GLN A 7 -11.73 -16.42 -16.41
N CYS A 8 -10.58 -15.86 -16.79
CA CYS A 8 -10.25 -15.58 -18.18
C CYS A 8 -9.68 -16.80 -18.94
N GLY A 9 -9.61 -17.98 -18.32
CA GLY A 9 -9.04 -19.20 -18.94
C GLY A 9 -7.53 -19.14 -19.15
N MET A 10 -6.84 -18.19 -18.51
CA MET A 10 -5.38 -18.03 -18.65
C MET A 10 -4.60 -18.97 -17.74
N GLU A 11 -5.23 -19.48 -16.69
CA GLU A 11 -4.68 -20.44 -15.73
C GLU A 11 -5.76 -21.43 -15.29
N GLN A 12 -5.35 -22.62 -14.85
CA GLN A 12 -6.27 -23.71 -14.48
C GLN A 12 -6.97 -23.49 -13.13
N GLY A 13 -6.50 -22.54 -12.33
CA GLY A 13 -7.06 -22.24 -11.02
C GLY A 13 -6.50 -20.95 -10.43
N ALA A 14 -7.17 -20.48 -9.35
CA ALA A 14 -6.82 -19.23 -8.69
C ALA A 14 -5.40 -19.24 -8.09
N GLU A 15 -4.95 -20.39 -7.57
CA GLU A 15 -3.60 -20.55 -7.00
C GLU A 15 -2.51 -20.49 -8.07
N GLN A 16 -2.70 -21.17 -9.22
CA GLN A 16 -1.76 -21.05 -10.34
C GLN A 16 -1.69 -19.61 -10.87
N GLY A 17 -2.84 -18.93 -10.94
CA GLY A 17 -2.89 -17.50 -11.23
C GLY A 17 -2.15 -16.63 -10.22
N ARG A 18 -2.24 -16.96 -8.92
CA ARG A 18 -1.49 -16.26 -7.86
C ARG A 18 0.01 -16.46 -8.03
N GLU A 19 0.46 -17.69 -8.25
CA GLU A 19 1.87 -18.02 -8.47
C GLU A 19 2.45 -17.31 -9.69
N ARG A 20 1.69 -17.28 -10.80
CA ARG A 20 2.10 -16.55 -12.01
C ARG A 20 2.26 -15.05 -11.75
N LEU A 21 1.33 -14.45 -11.01
CA LEU A 21 1.43 -13.03 -10.64
C LEU A 21 2.60 -12.77 -9.68
N ALA A 22 2.84 -13.67 -8.72
CA ALA A 22 3.98 -13.56 -7.81
C ALA A 22 5.30 -13.58 -8.61
N ARG A 23 5.48 -14.54 -9.52
CA ARG A 23 6.65 -14.58 -10.41
C ARG A 23 6.82 -13.29 -11.21
N ALA A 24 5.73 -12.74 -11.74
CA ALA A 24 5.77 -11.50 -12.52
C ALA A 24 6.18 -10.26 -11.69
N LEU A 25 5.88 -10.26 -10.40
CA LEU A 25 6.33 -9.23 -9.46
C LEU A 25 7.81 -9.42 -9.10
N ASP A 26 8.24 -10.66 -8.91
CA ASP A 26 9.61 -11.01 -8.51
C ASP A 26 10.63 -10.83 -9.65
N ASP A 27 10.27 -11.21 -10.88
CA ASP A 27 11.16 -11.16 -12.05
C ASP A 27 11.17 -9.79 -12.76
N GLY A 28 10.34 -8.85 -12.31
CA GLY A 28 10.24 -7.50 -12.87
C GLY A 28 9.44 -7.40 -14.18
N SER A 29 8.85 -8.47 -14.69
CA SER A 29 8.01 -8.43 -15.90
C SER A 29 6.74 -7.57 -15.71
N ALA A 30 6.19 -7.51 -14.50
CA ALA A 30 5.12 -6.58 -14.16
C ALA A 30 5.58 -5.12 -14.25
N LEU A 31 6.81 -4.81 -13.80
CA LEU A 31 7.39 -3.48 -13.90
C LEU A 31 7.61 -3.08 -15.36
N GLY A 32 8.12 -3.99 -16.20
CA GLY A 32 8.28 -3.75 -17.64
C GLY A 32 6.95 -3.50 -18.36
N LYS A 33 5.88 -4.24 -18.01
CA LYS A 33 4.53 -3.97 -18.54
C LYS A 33 4.01 -2.60 -18.09
N PHE A 34 4.29 -2.20 -16.84
CA PHE A 34 3.92 -0.89 -16.33
C PHE A 34 4.66 0.23 -17.06
N GLU A 35 5.97 0.09 -17.32
CA GLU A 35 6.76 1.05 -18.11
C GLU A 35 6.19 1.23 -19.52
N ALA A 36 5.95 0.13 -20.24
CA ALA A 36 5.36 0.16 -21.58
C ALA A 36 3.96 0.80 -21.58
N MET A 37 3.17 0.55 -20.53
CA MET A 37 1.86 1.17 -20.36
C MET A 37 1.96 2.69 -20.17
N LEU A 38 2.93 3.19 -19.40
CA LEU A 38 3.17 4.63 -19.23
C LEU A 38 3.50 5.28 -20.57
N GLU A 39 4.41 4.68 -21.35
CA GLU A 39 4.78 5.20 -22.67
C GLU A 39 3.60 5.21 -23.64
N ALA A 40 2.81 4.13 -23.67
CA ALA A 40 1.61 4.04 -24.51
C ALA A 40 0.54 5.09 -24.16
N GLN A 41 0.55 5.60 -22.92
CA GLN A 41 -0.33 6.67 -22.45
C GLN A 41 0.29 8.07 -22.62
N GLY A 42 1.44 8.19 -23.28
CA GLY A 42 2.07 9.47 -23.61
C GLY A 42 3.08 9.98 -22.59
N VAL A 43 3.47 9.18 -21.60
CA VAL A 43 4.59 9.53 -20.70
C VAL A 43 5.90 9.47 -21.50
N PRO A 44 6.78 10.49 -21.42
CA PRO A 44 8.07 10.44 -22.11
C PRO A 44 8.88 9.20 -21.71
N PRO A 45 9.52 8.47 -22.65
CA PRO A 45 10.22 7.22 -22.36
C PRO A 45 11.26 7.34 -21.24
N LYS A 46 12.01 8.45 -21.23
CA LYS A 46 12.97 8.73 -20.14
C LYS A 46 12.28 8.84 -18.78
N THR A 47 11.16 9.54 -18.70
CA THR A 47 10.37 9.69 -17.47
C THR A 47 9.77 8.35 -17.02
N ALA A 48 9.25 7.54 -17.97
CA ALA A 48 8.71 6.21 -17.67
C ALA A 48 9.81 5.29 -17.10
N ARG A 49 10.98 5.28 -17.72
CA ARG A 49 12.15 4.54 -17.23
C ARG A 49 12.63 5.03 -15.87
N ASP A 50 12.74 6.34 -15.67
CA ASP A 50 13.19 6.91 -14.40
C ASP A 50 12.18 6.63 -13.27
N LEU A 51 10.88 6.56 -13.57
CA LEU A 51 9.84 6.11 -12.63
C LEU A 51 9.97 4.62 -12.28
N CYS A 52 10.29 3.77 -13.25
CA CYS A 52 10.35 2.33 -13.05
C CYS A 52 11.66 1.88 -12.41
N ALA A 53 12.80 2.28 -12.98
CA ALA A 53 14.14 1.88 -12.55
C ALA A 53 14.76 2.81 -11.48
N GLY A 54 14.19 3.99 -11.25
CA GLY A 54 14.73 4.96 -10.29
C GLY A 54 14.58 4.53 -8.83
N THR A 55 15.44 5.09 -7.98
CA THR A 55 15.33 4.98 -6.52
C THR A 55 14.02 5.61 -6.02
N PRO A 56 13.54 5.23 -4.82
CA PRO A 56 12.36 5.87 -4.23
C PRO A 56 12.45 7.41 -4.15
N ALA A 57 13.65 7.96 -3.94
CA ALA A 57 13.87 9.41 -3.92
C ALA A 57 13.72 10.05 -5.31
N GLN A 58 14.22 9.40 -6.37
CA GLN A 58 14.04 9.87 -7.74
C GLN A 58 12.56 9.84 -8.14
N ARG A 59 11.83 8.77 -7.80
CA ARG A 59 10.39 8.66 -8.07
C ARG A 59 9.60 9.78 -7.41
N ARG A 60 9.88 10.10 -6.15
CA ARG A 60 9.20 11.23 -5.44
C ARG A 60 9.44 12.56 -6.14
N ARG A 61 10.67 12.84 -6.57
CA ARG A 61 10.98 14.07 -7.32
C ARG A 61 10.20 14.18 -8.63
N LEU A 62 10.02 13.07 -9.34
CA LEU A 62 9.27 13.04 -10.60
C LEU A 62 7.76 13.17 -10.40
N LEU A 63 7.22 12.54 -9.35
CA LEU A 63 5.78 12.57 -9.03
C LEU A 63 5.36 13.87 -8.33
N GLY A 64 6.32 14.67 -7.88
CA GLY A 64 6.10 15.83 -7.04
C GLY A 64 6.00 15.46 -5.56
N GLU A 65 6.34 16.43 -4.72
CA GLU A 65 6.18 16.34 -3.28
C GLU A 65 5.17 17.41 -2.83
N ALA A 66 4.33 17.08 -1.86
CA ALA A 66 3.42 18.06 -1.29
C ALA A 66 4.19 19.17 -0.57
N LYS A 67 3.64 20.39 -0.56
CA LYS A 67 4.31 21.55 0.07
C LYS A 67 4.56 21.37 1.57
N VAL A 68 3.62 20.74 2.27
CA VAL A 68 3.71 20.53 3.71
C VAL A 68 3.76 19.03 3.99
N CYS A 69 4.74 18.64 4.80
CA CYS A 69 4.86 17.32 5.38
C CYS A 69 4.90 17.49 6.90
N GLU A 70 3.88 17.00 7.59
CA GLU A 70 3.83 17.01 9.05
C GLU A 70 3.52 15.63 9.61
N GLU A 71 4.02 15.37 10.81
CA GLU A 71 3.88 14.08 11.48
C GLU A 71 2.94 14.22 12.69
N LEU A 72 2.03 13.27 12.85
CA LEU A 72 1.15 13.20 14.01
C LEU A 72 1.74 12.25 15.06
N PRO A 73 2.04 12.74 16.27
CA PRO A 73 2.50 11.88 17.35
C PRO A 73 1.36 11.01 17.86
N ALA A 74 1.69 9.84 18.42
CA ALA A 74 0.73 9.04 19.17
C ALA A 74 0.33 9.82 20.44
N PRO A 75 -0.97 10.01 20.72
CA PRO A 75 -1.42 10.83 21.85
C PRO A 75 -1.16 10.19 23.21
N GLN A 76 -1.06 8.85 23.27
CA GLN A 76 -0.85 8.08 24.49
C GLN A 76 -0.04 6.81 24.19
N GLU A 77 0.57 6.23 25.23
CA GLU A 77 1.22 4.91 25.14
C GLU A 77 0.16 3.82 24.95
N GLY A 78 0.36 2.96 23.96
CA GLY A 78 -0.53 1.83 23.66
C GLY A 78 -0.18 1.18 22.34
N GLN A 79 -0.66 -0.04 22.11
CA GLN A 79 -0.37 -0.77 20.86
C GLN A 79 -1.43 -0.42 19.82
N GLY A 80 -1.02 -0.09 18.58
CA GLY A 80 -1.96 0.18 17.49
C GLY A 80 -2.95 -0.96 17.28
N ASP A 81 -4.25 -0.67 17.36
CA ASP A 81 -5.30 -1.56 16.90
C ASP A 81 -5.20 -1.67 15.37
N PRO A 82 -5.16 -2.88 14.79
CA PRO A 82 -5.09 -3.09 13.35
C PRO A 82 -6.37 -2.65 12.62
N HIS A 83 -7.43 -2.28 13.34
CA HIS A 83 -8.67 -1.72 12.79
C HIS A 83 -8.80 -0.24 13.15
N PRO A 84 -8.07 0.68 12.49
CA PRO A 84 -8.37 2.10 12.62
C PRO A 84 -9.81 2.33 12.14
N LYS A 85 -10.63 3.03 12.94
CA LYS A 85 -11.91 3.55 12.44
C LYS A 85 -11.58 4.43 11.25
N SER A 86 -12.11 4.12 10.07
CA SER A 86 -11.86 4.93 8.88
C SER A 86 -12.23 6.38 9.20
N PRO A 87 -11.29 7.35 9.11
CA PRO A 87 -11.67 8.74 9.23
C PRO A 87 -12.65 9.03 8.09
N THR A 88 -13.89 9.34 8.44
CA THR A 88 -14.86 9.81 7.45
C THR A 88 -14.44 11.23 7.13
N PHE A 89 -13.62 11.39 6.09
CA PHE A 89 -13.28 12.70 5.57
C PHE A 89 -14.59 13.39 5.15
N PRO A 90 -14.98 14.55 5.72
CA PRO A 90 -16.00 15.37 5.09
C PRO A 90 -15.45 15.72 3.71
N SER A 91 -16.15 15.27 2.65
CA SER A 91 -15.74 15.42 1.26
C SER A 91 -15.22 16.85 1.01
N PRO A 92 -13.90 17.07 0.84
CA PRO A 92 -13.46 18.34 0.32
C PRO A 92 -13.91 18.34 -1.14
N ARG A 93 -14.47 19.47 -1.63
CA ARG A 93 -14.51 19.68 -3.08
C ARG A 93 -13.07 19.51 -3.56
N ILE A 94 -12.82 18.45 -4.33
CA ILE A 94 -11.51 18.10 -4.87
C ILE A 94 -11.25 19.02 -6.06
N PRO A 95 -10.39 20.05 -5.98
CA PRO A 95 -9.69 20.52 -7.17
C PRO A 95 -8.73 19.40 -7.64
N PRO A 96 -8.45 19.29 -8.95
CA PRO A 96 -7.72 18.15 -9.50
C PRO A 96 -6.29 18.13 -8.93
N GLY A 97 -6.01 17.15 -8.07
CA GLY A 97 -4.72 17.02 -7.38
C GLY A 97 -4.86 16.10 -6.18
N GLY A 98 -4.45 14.85 -6.33
CA GLY A 98 -4.87 13.73 -5.50
C GLY A 98 -4.37 13.76 -4.04
N LEU A 99 -5.27 13.44 -3.11
CA LEU A 99 -4.88 12.87 -1.82
C LEU A 99 -4.32 11.46 -2.07
N ARG A 100 -3.03 11.25 -1.80
CA ARG A 100 -2.43 9.92 -1.75
C ARG A 100 -1.97 9.67 -0.32
N VAL A 101 -2.59 8.69 0.33
CA VAL A 101 -2.14 8.20 1.65
C VAL A 101 -1.32 6.93 1.40
N PRO A 102 0.02 7.01 1.25
CA PRO A 102 0.83 5.80 1.23
C PRO A 102 0.95 5.25 2.65
N HIS A 103 0.63 3.97 2.83
CA HIS A 103 1.09 3.19 3.97
C HIS A 103 2.55 2.81 3.66
N SER A 104 3.51 3.52 4.25
CA SER A 104 4.94 3.18 4.12
C SER A 104 5.44 2.55 5.42
N HIS A 105 5.67 1.25 5.39
CA HIS A 105 6.61 0.58 6.29
C HIS A 105 8.03 1.08 5.98
N CYS A 106 8.80 1.44 7.01
CA CYS A 106 10.22 1.79 6.87
C CYS A 106 11.09 0.53 6.69
N PRO A 107 12.02 0.50 5.72
CA PRO A 107 13.27 -0.24 5.86
C PRO A 107 14.42 0.73 6.19
N HIS A 108 15.17 0.45 7.25
CA HIS A 108 16.46 1.08 7.54
C HIS A 108 17.56 0.45 6.64
N PRO A 109 18.69 1.16 6.38
CA PRO A 109 19.80 0.62 5.61
C PRO A 109 20.70 -0.19 6.55
N SER A 110 20.62 -1.51 6.46
CA SER A 110 21.61 -2.41 7.05
C SER A 110 21.77 -3.59 6.10
N SER A 111 22.98 -3.82 5.63
CA SER A 111 23.31 -4.95 4.75
C SER A 111 22.80 -6.27 5.34
N PRO A 112 22.30 -7.22 4.52
CA PRO A 112 21.60 -8.40 5.03
C PRO A 112 22.57 -9.49 5.54
N PRO A 113 22.29 -10.14 6.69
CA PRO A 113 22.77 -11.49 6.96
C PRO A 113 21.91 -12.54 6.20
N PRO A 114 22.40 -13.78 6.01
CA PRO A 114 21.74 -14.82 5.22
C PRO A 114 20.39 -15.28 5.81
N PRO A 115 19.54 -15.96 5.01
CA PRO A 115 18.15 -16.22 5.38
C PRO A 115 18.04 -17.34 6.42
N GLU A 116 17.66 -16.98 7.65
CA GLU A 116 17.04 -17.89 8.60
C GLU A 116 15.53 -17.63 8.65
N SER A 117 14.78 -18.72 8.79
CA SER A 117 13.33 -18.88 8.70
C SER A 117 12.48 -17.80 9.40
N PRO A 118 11.26 -17.50 8.90
CA PRO A 118 10.46 -16.38 9.38
C PRO A 118 9.91 -16.67 10.77
N GLN A 119 10.50 -16.08 11.80
CA GLN A 119 9.82 -15.88 13.07
C GLN A 119 9.10 -14.53 13.01
N LEU A 120 7.77 -14.58 13.14
CA LEU A 120 6.90 -13.41 13.25
C LEU A 120 7.30 -12.62 14.50
N HIS A 121 8.06 -11.55 14.32
CA HIS A 121 8.34 -10.62 15.40
C HIS A 121 7.08 -9.76 15.66
N PRO A 122 6.63 -9.63 16.92
CA PRO A 122 5.55 -8.71 17.27
C PRO A 122 5.97 -7.27 16.91
N LEU A 123 5.02 -6.47 16.41
CA LEU A 123 5.25 -5.06 16.13
C LEU A 123 5.80 -4.37 17.40
N PRO A 124 6.86 -3.56 17.31
CA PRO A 124 7.37 -2.85 18.47
C PRO A 124 6.29 -1.92 19.05
N PRO A 125 6.30 -1.67 20.37
CA PRO A 125 5.42 -0.67 20.97
C PRO A 125 5.63 0.68 20.29
N ILE A 126 4.55 1.37 19.92
CA ILE A 126 4.61 2.71 19.32
C ILE A 126 4.93 3.71 20.43
N LEU A 127 6.20 3.74 20.85
CA LEU A 127 6.69 4.65 21.89
C LEU A 127 6.95 6.03 21.29
N CYS A 128 6.04 7.00 21.47
CA CYS A 128 6.24 8.40 21.09
C CYS A 128 6.64 8.65 19.62
N GLN A 129 6.52 7.63 18.76
CA GLN A 129 6.86 7.69 17.35
C GLN A 129 5.70 8.31 16.59
N PRO A 130 5.97 9.05 15.50
CA PRO A 130 4.93 9.49 14.60
C PRO A 130 4.22 8.27 13.99
N TRP A 131 2.89 8.18 14.19
CA TRP A 131 2.09 7.06 13.68
C TRP A 131 1.51 7.36 12.28
N LEU A 132 1.47 8.64 11.92
CA LEU A 132 0.99 9.11 10.63
C LEU A 132 1.88 10.25 10.12
N ARG A 133 2.32 10.14 8.86
CA ARG A 133 2.93 11.24 8.11
C ARG A 133 1.93 11.77 7.09
N LEU A 134 1.57 13.04 7.20
CA LEU A 134 0.58 13.70 6.37
C LEU A 134 1.26 14.64 5.36
N HIS A 135 0.92 14.47 4.09
CA HIS A 135 1.36 15.33 2.99
C HIS A 135 0.15 16.16 2.49
N HIS A 136 0.22 17.50 2.57
CA HIS A 136 -0.88 18.38 2.13
C HIS A 136 -0.40 19.73 1.57
N GLU A 137 -1.27 20.42 0.82
CA GLU A 137 -0.97 21.69 0.14
C GLU A 137 -1.33 22.95 0.96
N GLY A 138 -2.13 22.80 2.02
CA GLY A 138 -2.69 23.90 2.83
C GLY A 138 -2.29 23.87 4.29
N THR A 139 -3.22 24.14 5.20
CA THR A 139 -3.06 23.99 6.65
C THR A 139 -4.03 22.95 7.20
N LEU A 140 -3.58 22.13 8.16
CA LEU A 140 -4.47 21.22 8.89
C LEU A 140 -5.13 21.98 10.04
N SER A 141 -6.47 22.06 10.04
CA SER A 141 -7.21 22.68 11.14
C SER A 141 -7.07 21.86 12.44
N ALA A 142 -7.24 22.50 13.59
CA ALA A 142 -7.21 21.81 14.88
C ALA A 142 -8.28 20.69 14.96
N GLU A 143 -9.45 20.92 14.39
CA GLU A 143 -10.53 19.93 14.30
C GLU A 143 -10.13 18.76 13.39
N GLY A 144 -9.55 19.02 12.22
CA GLY A 144 -9.06 17.98 11.32
C GLY A 144 -7.94 17.14 11.95
N ARG A 145 -7.03 17.79 12.68
CA ARG A 145 -6.00 17.09 13.46
C ARG A 145 -6.60 16.20 14.54
N ARG A 146 -7.60 16.68 15.27
CA ARG A 146 -8.29 15.87 16.29
C ARG A 146 -8.98 14.67 15.67
N HIS A 147 -9.66 14.86 14.54
CA HIS A 147 -10.32 13.77 13.82
C HIS A 147 -9.33 12.69 13.37
N LEU A 148 -8.14 13.08 12.89
CA LEU A 148 -7.09 12.13 12.54
C LEU A 148 -6.56 11.40 13.78
N GLN A 149 -6.34 12.10 14.90
CA GLN A 149 -5.90 11.43 16.14
C GLN A 149 -6.95 10.47 16.71
N ASP A 150 -8.24 10.83 16.66
CA ASP A 150 -9.34 9.98 17.13
C ASP A 150 -9.52 8.70 16.29
N ALA A 151 -8.95 8.65 15.07
CA ALA A 151 -8.94 7.46 14.24
C ALA A 151 -7.94 6.40 14.71
N LEU A 152 -6.89 6.80 15.45
CA LEU A 152 -5.94 5.88 16.05
C LEU A 152 -6.58 5.20 17.29
N CYS A 153 -6.90 3.93 17.14
CA CYS A 153 -7.32 3.10 18.26
C CYS A 153 -6.09 2.38 18.83
N LEU A 154 -5.90 2.43 20.16
CA LEU A 154 -4.81 1.75 20.85
C LEU A 154 -5.38 0.68 21.80
N GLY A 155 -4.90 -0.56 21.68
CA GLY A 155 -5.24 -1.68 22.54
C GLY A 155 -4.12 -2.02 23.53
N PRO A 156 -4.44 -2.72 24.64
CA PRO A 156 -3.47 -3.10 25.67
C PRO A 156 -2.57 -4.30 25.31
N GLU A 157 -2.95 -5.11 24.32
CA GLU A 157 -2.19 -6.30 23.89
C GLU A 157 -2.08 -6.31 22.36
N PRO A 158 -0.93 -6.70 21.78
CA PRO A 158 -0.82 -6.85 20.33
C PRO A 158 -1.84 -7.89 19.82
N PRO A 159 -2.48 -7.65 18.67
CA PRO A 159 -3.27 -8.67 18.00
C PRO A 159 -2.36 -9.86 17.70
N ARG A 160 -2.74 -11.04 18.20
CA ARG A 160 -1.93 -12.26 18.05
C ARG A 160 -1.83 -12.70 16.60
N ASP A 161 -2.90 -12.48 15.84
CA ASP A 161 -2.96 -12.69 14.40
C ASP A 161 -3.74 -11.54 13.75
N LEU A 162 -3.19 -10.97 12.67
CA LEU A 162 -3.94 -10.04 11.83
C LEU A 162 -4.97 -10.86 11.04
N PRO A 163 -6.27 -10.48 11.07
CA PRO A 163 -7.25 -11.17 10.26
C PRO A 163 -6.92 -11.02 8.77
N PRO A 164 -7.30 -12.00 7.93
CA PRO A 164 -7.11 -11.87 6.50
C PRO A 164 -7.86 -10.64 5.97
N LEU A 165 -7.19 -9.84 5.13
CA LEU A 165 -7.79 -8.65 4.52
C LEU A 165 -8.96 -8.98 3.58
N VAL A 166 -9.02 -10.23 3.10
CA VAL A 166 -10.09 -10.74 2.24
C VAL A 166 -10.81 -11.85 3.01
N ALA A 167 -12.07 -11.59 3.37
CA ALA A 167 -12.89 -12.56 4.10
C ALA A 167 -13.37 -13.70 3.18
N GLU A 168 -13.84 -13.38 1.99
CA GLU A 168 -14.33 -14.36 1.02
C GLU A 168 -14.26 -13.82 -0.42
N THR A 169 -14.25 -14.72 -1.40
CA THR A 169 -14.40 -14.39 -2.82
C THR A 169 -15.61 -15.12 -3.38
N ILE A 170 -16.62 -14.38 -3.81
CA ILE A 170 -17.84 -14.93 -4.40
C ILE A 170 -17.63 -15.12 -5.91
N LEU A 171 -17.85 -16.34 -6.40
CA LEU A 171 -17.71 -16.70 -7.81
C LEU A 171 -19.10 -16.88 -8.44
N PRO A 172 -19.30 -16.46 -9.71
CA PRO A 172 -20.57 -16.71 -10.38
C PRO A 172 -20.81 -18.22 -10.53
N SER A 173 -22.04 -18.66 -10.26
CA SER A 173 -22.43 -20.06 -10.43
C SER A 173 -22.70 -20.34 -11.91
N GLY A 174 -21.77 -21.01 -12.58
CA GLY A 174 -21.90 -21.43 -13.98
C GLY A 174 -20.65 -22.19 -14.44
N PRO A 175 -20.73 -23.02 -15.50
CA PRO A 175 -19.57 -23.73 -16.01
C PRO A 175 -18.52 -22.69 -16.46
N LEU A 176 -17.35 -22.72 -15.81
CA LEU A 176 -16.16 -22.07 -16.33
C LEU A 176 -15.94 -22.66 -17.72
N ARG A 177 -15.96 -21.81 -18.74
CA ARG A 177 -15.82 -22.26 -20.13
C ARG A 177 -14.53 -23.08 -20.23
N ASP A 178 -14.69 -24.38 -20.48
CA ASP A 178 -13.59 -25.26 -20.87
C ASP A 178 -12.94 -24.62 -22.10
N SER A 179 -11.72 -24.14 -21.92
CA SER A 179 -10.92 -23.56 -22.99
C SER A 179 -10.36 -24.72 -23.80
N GLN A 180 -10.86 -24.90 -25.03
CA GLN A 180 -10.23 -25.74 -26.05
C GLN A 180 -8.95 -25.08 -26.58
#